data_AF-A0AAE5H4F4-F1
#
_entry.id   AF-A0AAE5H4F4-F1
#
_cell.length_a   1.000
_cell.length_b   1.000
_cell.length_c   1.000
_cell.angle_alpha   90.00
_cell.angle_beta   90.00
_cell.angle_gamma   90.00
#
_symmetry.space_group_name_H-M   'P 1'
#
loop_
_entity.id
_entity.type
_entity.pdbx_description
1 polymer ?
#
loop_
_entity_poly.entity_id
_entity_poly.type
_entity_poly.pdbx_seq_one_letter_code
_entity_poly.pdbx_strand_id
1 'polypeptide(L)'
;MGANIEITVYTRENIAFSRIIDFLRNEEISLTIENMETIKDWGFTGCRKLSVEISDTIINQELNRNNIILIYAFANKNINCGVQIEYNKYGFYEYGFYLDINLIGIDVCYINKHSEVFYNKIADAIKELIDPKDLIICGIGEETLVESYDDVNMIIEKSSFVERWILPSKMKINNYSESQYDKLYIYDKNYISVVD
;
A
#
# COMPACT_ATOMS: atom_id res chain seq x y z
N MET A 1 2.23 -7.68 -20.71
CA MET A 1 1.92 -6.66 -19.70
C MET A 1 1.52 -7.46 -18.48
N GLY A 2 2.36 -7.45 -17.45
CA GLY A 2 2.04 -8.09 -16.19
C GLY A 2 1.12 -7.18 -15.40
N ALA A 3 0.09 -7.73 -14.80
CA ALA A 3 -0.68 -6.97 -13.85
C ALA A 3 0.11 -6.81 -12.54
N ASN A 4 -0.22 -5.79 -11.76
CA ASN A 4 0.46 -5.47 -10.51
C ASN A 4 -0.53 -5.56 -9.35
N ILE A 5 -0.10 -6.19 -8.25
CA ILE A 5 -0.77 -6.00 -6.97
C ILE A 5 -0.34 -4.64 -6.47
N GLU A 6 -1.33 -3.86 -6.09
CA GLU A 6 -1.17 -2.54 -5.52
C GLU A 6 -1.72 -2.53 -4.09
N ILE A 7 -0.94 -1.94 -3.19
CA ILE A 7 -1.31 -1.72 -1.79
C ILE A 7 -1.23 -0.23 -1.56
N THR A 8 -2.38 0.41 -1.39
CA THR A 8 -2.48 1.84 -1.10
C THR A 8 -2.81 2.02 0.36
N VAL A 9 -1.97 2.77 1.08
CA VAL A 9 -2.10 3.00 2.52
C VAL A 9 -2.17 4.49 2.80
N TYR A 10 -3.23 4.88 3.49
CA TYR A 10 -3.40 6.22 4.02
C TYR A 10 -3.19 6.25 5.53
N THR A 11 -2.30 7.13 5.99
CA THR A 11 -1.90 7.24 7.39
C THR A 11 -1.70 8.69 7.81
N ARG A 12 -2.04 9.00 9.05
CA ARG A 12 -1.85 10.33 9.66
C ARG A 12 -0.38 10.65 9.94
N GLU A 13 0.41 9.63 10.22
CA GLU A 13 1.82 9.74 10.57
C GLU A 13 2.70 9.08 9.51
N ASN A 14 3.87 9.69 9.25
CA ASN A 14 4.83 9.16 8.30
C ASN A 14 5.42 7.84 8.83
N ILE A 15 5.37 6.80 8.01
CA ILE A 15 6.07 5.54 8.23
C ILE A 15 7.51 5.73 7.76
N ALA A 16 8.46 5.60 8.69
CA ALA A 16 9.87 5.61 8.35
C ALA A 16 10.17 4.49 7.34
N PHE A 17 10.81 4.84 6.23
CA PHE A 17 11.12 3.89 5.16
C PHE A 17 12.07 2.81 5.65
N SER A 18 13.00 3.14 6.54
CA SER A 18 13.84 2.15 7.24
C SER A 18 13.02 1.06 7.93
N ARG A 19 11.89 1.40 8.57
CA ARG A 19 11.00 0.42 9.22
C ARG A 19 10.33 -0.49 8.19
N ILE A 20 9.94 0.03 7.03
CA ILE A 20 9.40 -0.78 5.92
C ILE A 20 10.46 -1.78 5.44
N ILE A 21 11.70 -1.33 5.22
CA ILE A 21 12.80 -2.19 4.78
C ILE A 21 13.12 -3.27 5.82
N ASP A 22 13.16 -2.91 7.11
CA ASP A 22 13.45 -3.87 8.18
C ASP A 22 12.32 -4.90 8.34
N PHE A 23 11.06 -4.48 8.21
CA PHE A 23 9.91 -5.40 8.17
C PHE A 23 10.03 -6.39 7.01
N LEU A 24 10.26 -5.89 5.78
CA LEU A 24 10.42 -6.76 4.60
C LEU A 24 11.58 -7.75 4.78
N ARG A 25 12.69 -7.31 5.38
CA ARG A 25 13.84 -8.19 5.67
C ARG A 25 13.48 -9.30 6.66
N ASN A 26 12.68 -9.00 7.70
CA ASN A 26 12.23 -9.99 8.67
C ASN A 26 11.29 -11.03 8.03
N GLU A 27 10.54 -10.65 7.00
CA GLU A 27 9.72 -11.53 6.17
C GLU A 27 10.52 -12.24 5.06
N GLU A 28 11.85 -12.23 5.13
CA GLU A 28 12.76 -12.82 4.14
C GLU A 28 12.64 -12.22 2.72
N ILE A 29 12.12 -10.99 2.62
CA ILE A 29 12.02 -10.22 1.38
C ILE A 29 13.20 -9.24 1.32
N SER A 30 14.17 -9.54 0.46
CA SER A 30 15.31 -8.67 0.21
C SER A 30 14.96 -7.61 -0.84
N LEU A 31 14.90 -6.34 -0.45
CA LEU A 31 14.70 -5.23 -1.37
C LEU A 31 16.04 -4.68 -1.89
N THR A 32 16.19 -4.59 -3.21
CA THR A 32 17.31 -3.90 -3.87
C THR A 32 16.78 -2.65 -4.53
N ILE A 33 17.11 -1.49 -3.96
CA ILE A 33 16.70 -0.19 -4.49
C ILE A 33 17.54 0.10 -5.73
N GLU A 34 16.88 0.38 -6.85
CA GLU A 34 17.55 0.74 -8.09
C GLU A 34 17.75 2.25 -8.18
N ASN A 35 16.68 3.00 -7.94
CA ASN A 35 16.71 4.45 -7.98
C ASN A 35 15.56 5.04 -7.14
N MET A 36 15.68 6.35 -6.92
CA MET A 36 14.66 7.17 -6.30
C MET A 36 14.46 8.39 -7.16
N GLU A 37 13.21 8.75 -7.42
CA GLU A 37 12.83 9.94 -8.15
C GLU A 37 11.90 10.80 -7.29
N THR A 38 11.95 12.11 -7.49
CA THR A 38 10.98 13.04 -6.92
C THR A 38 10.32 13.83 -8.03
N ILE A 39 9.01 13.96 -7.97
CA ILE A 39 8.20 14.81 -8.85
C ILE A 39 7.37 15.78 -8.01
N LYS A 40 6.95 16.91 -8.58
CA LYS A 40 6.10 17.88 -7.88
C LYS A 40 4.61 17.59 -8.02
N ASP A 41 4.24 16.90 -9.09
CA ASP A 41 2.87 16.53 -9.42
C ASP A 41 2.86 15.32 -10.35
N TRP A 42 1.68 14.73 -10.52
CA TRP A 42 1.42 13.60 -11.43
C TRP A 42 1.54 13.97 -12.93
N GLY A 43 1.76 15.24 -13.25
CA GLY A 43 2.21 15.69 -14.58
C GLY A 43 3.73 15.52 -14.78
N PHE A 44 4.42 14.88 -13.83
CA PHE A 44 5.87 14.63 -13.81
C PHE A 44 6.71 15.92 -13.83
N THR A 45 6.15 17.04 -13.36
CA THR A 45 6.91 18.29 -13.35
C THR A 45 8.04 18.24 -12.32
N GLY A 46 9.18 18.83 -12.66
CA GLY A 46 10.33 18.92 -11.75
C GLY A 46 10.95 17.57 -11.37
N CYS A 47 10.83 16.55 -12.21
CA CYS A 47 11.44 15.24 -12.01
C CYS A 47 12.95 15.36 -11.71
N ARG A 48 13.37 14.79 -10.58
CA ARG A 48 14.78 14.72 -10.16
C ARG A 48 15.09 13.31 -9.70
N LYS A 49 16.13 12.72 -10.28
CA LYS A 49 16.72 11.47 -9.79
C LYS A 49 17.61 11.77 -8.58
N LEU A 50 17.40 11.04 -7.51
CA LEU A 50 18.22 11.06 -6.31
C LEU A 50 19.17 9.86 -6.29
N SER A 51 20.27 9.98 -5.54
CA SER A 51 21.22 8.88 -5.34
C SER A 51 20.56 7.70 -4.61
N VAL A 52 21.08 6.50 -4.83
CA VAL A 52 20.58 5.23 -4.26
C VAL A 52 20.71 5.16 -2.73
N GLU A 53 21.51 6.03 -2.11
CA GLU A 53 21.59 6.18 -0.65
C GLU A 53 20.30 6.81 -0.10
N ILE A 54 19.22 6.03 -0.05
CA ILE A 54 17.95 6.43 0.53
C ILE A 54 18.07 6.42 2.05
N SER A 55 17.66 7.52 2.67
CA SER A 55 17.52 7.63 4.13
C SER A 55 16.20 8.29 4.48
N ASP A 56 15.67 7.99 5.66
CA ASP A 56 14.45 8.63 6.17
C ASP A 56 14.58 10.15 6.19
N THR A 57 15.78 10.69 6.46
CA THR A 57 16.05 12.12 6.44
C THR A 57 15.80 12.73 5.07
N ILE A 58 16.28 12.10 3.99
CA ILE A 58 16.08 12.57 2.62
C ILE A 58 14.61 12.50 2.25
N ILE A 59 13.94 11.38 2.56
CA ILE A 59 12.50 11.21 2.33
C ILE A 59 11.71 12.31 3.02
N ASN A 60 11.95 12.53 4.33
CA ASN A 60 11.27 13.58 5.10
C ASN A 60 11.52 14.98 4.53
N GLN A 61 12.73 15.27 4.07
CA GLN A 61 13.05 16.56 3.44
C GLN A 61 12.27 16.80 2.15
N GLU A 62 12.11 15.77 1.31
CA GLU A 62 11.37 15.89 0.05
C GLU A 62 9.85 15.92 0.28
N LEU A 63 9.33 15.18 1.26
CA LEU A 63 7.93 15.28 1.68
C LEU A 63 7.60 16.67 2.25
N ASN A 64 8.49 17.26 3.05
CA ASN A 64 8.34 18.64 3.55
C ASN A 64 8.37 19.70 2.44
N ARG A 65 8.89 19.35 1.25
CA ARG A 65 8.84 20.19 0.05
C ARG A 65 7.59 19.94 -0.80
N ASN A 66 6.66 19.10 -0.33
CA ASN A 66 5.49 18.62 -1.04
C ASN A 66 5.83 17.91 -2.36
N ASN A 67 6.96 17.21 -2.40
CA ASN A 67 7.27 16.36 -3.55
C ASN A 67 6.69 14.96 -3.34
N ILE A 68 6.25 14.36 -4.44
CA ILE A 68 5.93 12.95 -4.53
C ILE A 68 7.25 12.21 -4.74
N ILE A 69 7.45 11.15 -3.96
CA ILE A 69 8.64 10.31 -4.01
C ILE A 69 8.26 9.00 -4.70
N LEU A 70 9.06 8.57 -5.66
CA LEU A 70 8.94 7.29 -6.35
C LEU A 70 10.23 6.49 -6.11
N ILE A 71 10.12 5.31 -5.54
CA ILE A 71 11.25 4.40 -5.27
C ILE A 71 11.05 3.16 -6.12
N TYR A 72 12.00 2.88 -7.01
CA TYR A 72 11.96 1.70 -7.87
C TYR A 72 12.94 0.67 -7.34
N ALA A 73 12.50 -0.58 -7.25
CA ALA A 73 13.26 -1.63 -6.59
C ALA A 73 12.97 -3.03 -7.16
N PHE A 74 13.87 -3.95 -6.81
CA PHE A 74 13.66 -5.39 -6.99
C PHE A 74 13.50 -6.09 -5.64
N ALA A 75 12.39 -6.81 -5.47
CA ALA A 75 12.25 -7.78 -4.40
C ALA A 75 12.90 -9.11 -4.83
N ASN A 76 13.70 -9.70 -3.95
CA ASN A 76 14.40 -10.99 -4.16
C ASN A 76 15.18 -11.08 -5.49
N LYS A 77 15.68 -9.93 -5.97
CA LYS A 77 16.50 -9.71 -7.17
C LYS A 77 15.80 -9.86 -8.53
N ASN A 78 14.56 -10.33 -8.58
CA ASN A 78 13.89 -10.63 -9.86
C ASN A 78 12.44 -10.16 -9.95
N ILE A 79 11.83 -9.71 -8.84
CA ILE A 79 10.47 -9.20 -8.84
C ILE A 79 10.53 -7.67 -8.87
N ASN A 80 10.04 -7.07 -9.96
CA ASN A 80 9.89 -5.62 -10.05
C ASN A 80 8.89 -5.14 -9.00
N CYS A 81 9.25 -4.10 -8.27
CA CYS A 81 8.38 -3.47 -7.29
C CYS A 81 8.75 -2.00 -7.13
N GLY A 82 7.95 -1.29 -6.34
CA GLY A 82 8.32 0.02 -5.89
C GLY A 82 7.32 0.61 -4.94
N VAL A 83 7.67 1.81 -4.48
CA VAL A 83 6.95 2.55 -3.46
C VAL A 83 6.79 3.98 -3.91
N GLN A 84 5.56 4.45 -3.96
CA GLN A 84 5.23 5.85 -4.01
C GLN A 84 4.94 6.34 -2.59
N ILE A 85 5.42 7.54 -2.26
CA ILE A 85 5.15 8.21 -0.99
C ILE A 85 4.83 9.67 -1.28
N GLU A 86 3.68 10.15 -0.81
CA GLU A 86 3.32 11.56 -0.85
C GLU A 86 2.63 12.01 0.43
N TYR A 87 2.76 13.30 0.75
CA TYR A 87 1.89 13.94 1.72
C TYR A 87 0.83 14.72 0.93
N ASN A 88 -0.40 14.24 0.98
CA ASN A 88 -1.42 14.71 0.05
C ASN A 88 -2.08 16.02 0.50
N LYS A 89 -2.88 16.58 -0.40
CA LYS A 89 -3.58 17.87 -0.17
C LYS A 89 -4.58 17.87 1.00
N TYR A 90 -4.99 16.69 1.48
CA TYR A 90 -5.94 16.55 2.58
C TYR A 90 -5.26 16.36 3.94
N GLY A 91 -3.92 16.40 3.97
CA GLY A 91 -3.15 16.42 5.22
C GLY A 91 -2.84 15.04 5.79
N PHE A 92 -2.70 14.03 4.95
CA PHE A 92 -2.23 12.70 5.35
C PHE A 92 -1.22 12.14 4.36
N TYR A 93 -0.46 11.14 4.80
CA TYR A 93 0.50 10.44 3.98
C TYR A 93 -0.21 9.34 3.18
N GLU A 94 0.13 9.24 1.90
CA GLU A 94 -0.26 8.18 0.98
C GLU A 94 0.99 7.37 0.62
N TYR A 95 0.89 6.05 0.78
CA TYR A 95 1.87 5.09 0.33
C TYR A 95 1.25 4.15 -0.68
N GLY A 96 1.77 4.13 -1.90
CA GLY A 96 1.41 3.16 -2.93
C GLY A 96 2.54 2.16 -3.13
N PHE A 97 2.34 0.91 -2.76
CA PHE A 97 3.26 -0.18 -3.07
C PHE A 97 2.75 -0.91 -4.30
N TYR A 98 3.62 -1.17 -5.27
CA TYR A 98 3.28 -2.00 -6.42
C TYR A 98 4.24 -3.19 -6.54
N LEU A 99 3.70 -4.34 -6.94
CA LEU A 99 4.42 -5.61 -7.05
C LEU A 99 3.93 -6.38 -8.27
N ASP A 100 4.84 -6.80 -9.15
CA ASP A 100 4.50 -7.58 -10.35
C ASP A 100 3.95 -8.98 -9.96
N ILE A 101 2.70 -9.27 -10.34
CA ILE A 101 1.97 -10.48 -9.89
C ILE A 101 2.38 -11.76 -10.61
N ASN A 102 3.08 -11.66 -11.75
CA ASN A 102 3.39 -12.82 -12.59
C ASN A 102 4.19 -13.91 -11.86
N LEU A 103 4.77 -13.57 -10.70
CA LEU A 103 5.60 -14.45 -9.89
C LEU A 103 4.89 -14.98 -8.62
N ILE A 104 3.68 -14.51 -8.31
CA ILE A 104 2.97 -14.83 -7.06
C ILE A 104 1.82 -15.83 -7.30
N GLY A 105 1.38 -16.02 -8.55
CA GLY A 105 0.40 -17.05 -8.91
C GLY A 105 -0.99 -16.86 -8.30
N ILE A 106 -1.33 -15.61 -7.97
CA ILE A 106 -2.64 -15.25 -7.41
C ILE A 106 -3.59 -14.96 -8.58
N ASP A 107 -4.73 -15.66 -8.63
CA ASP A 107 -5.90 -15.26 -9.43
C ASP A 107 -6.63 -14.17 -8.66
N VAL A 108 -6.63 -12.94 -9.18
CA VAL A 108 -6.82 -11.69 -8.41
C VAL A 108 -8.23 -11.11 -8.53
N CYS A 109 -9.13 -11.73 -9.31
CA CYS A 109 -10.51 -11.23 -9.45
C CYS A 109 -11.38 -11.45 -8.19
N TYR A 110 -10.95 -12.30 -7.25
CA TYR A 110 -11.66 -12.62 -6.01
C TYR A 110 -10.70 -13.18 -4.95
N ILE A 111 -11.01 -12.95 -3.67
CA ILE A 111 -10.28 -13.56 -2.56
C ILE A 111 -10.79 -15.00 -2.37
N ASN A 112 -9.87 -15.96 -2.49
CA ASN A 112 -10.10 -17.40 -2.26
C ASN A 112 -9.17 -17.90 -1.16
N LYS A 113 -9.33 -19.16 -0.71
CA LYS A 113 -8.52 -19.74 0.39
C LYS A 113 -7.00 -19.65 0.15
N HIS A 114 -6.55 -19.68 -1.10
CA HIS A 114 -5.13 -19.58 -1.43
C HIS A 114 -4.63 -18.14 -1.35
N SER A 115 -5.36 -17.20 -1.97
CA SER A 115 -5.00 -15.78 -1.98
C SER A 115 -5.21 -15.11 -0.62
N GLU A 116 -6.15 -15.60 0.19
CA GLU A 116 -6.43 -15.12 1.55
C GLU A 116 -5.17 -15.11 2.45
N VAL A 117 -4.29 -16.10 2.31
CA VAL A 117 -3.03 -16.14 3.06
C VAL A 117 -2.15 -14.93 2.73
N PHE A 118 -2.07 -14.55 1.46
CA PHE A 118 -1.32 -13.38 1.01
C PHE A 118 -1.93 -12.09 1.55
N TYR A 119 -3.25 -11.91 1.40
CA TYR A 119 -3.93 -10.72 1.92
C TYR A 119 -3.86 -10.61 3.45
N ASN A 120 -3.87 -11.73 4.17
CA ASN A 120 -3.71 -11.74 5.63
C ASN A 120 -2.30 -11.31 6.03
N LYS A 121 -1.26 -11.76 5.32
CA LYS A 121 0.12 -11.30 5.56
C LYS A 121 0.27 -9.79 5.39
N ILE A 122 -0.42 -9.19 4.42
CA ILE A 122 -0.43 -7.73 4.28
C ILE A 122 -1.15 -7.08 5.46
N ALA A 123 -2.27 -7.62 5.91
CA ALA A 123 -2.97 -7.10 7.09
C ALA A 123 -2.11 -7.15 8.36
N ASP A 124 -1.36 -8.24 8.56
CA ASP A 124 -0.36 -8.37 9.62
C ASP A 124 0.75 -7.32 9.48
N ALA A 125 1.28 -7.12 8.28
CA ALA A 125 2.29 -6.09 8.00
C ALA A 125 1.80 -4.68 8.38
N ILE A 126 0.57 -4.33 7.99
CA ILE A 126 -0.03 -3.04 8.32
C ILE A 126 -0.15 -2.87 9.85
N LYS A 127 -0.56 -3.92 10.57
CA LYS A 127 -0.69 -3.91 12.04
C LYS A 127 0.66 -3.69 12.74
N GLU A 128 1.74 -4.23 12.20
CA GLU A 128 3.08 -4.09 12.79
C GLU A 128 3.75 -2.75 12.45
N LEU A 129 3.52 -2.24 11.25
CA LEU A 129 4.14 -1.00 10.78
C LEU A 129 3.42 0.25 11.31
N ILE A 130 2.10 0.19 11.49
CA ILE A 130 1.23 1.34 11.73
C ILE A 130 0.42 1.16 13.02
N ASP A 131 0.42 2.16 13.89
CA ASP A 131 -0.51 2.18 15.02
C ASP A 131 -1.95 2.28 14.46
N PRO A 132 -2.89 1.40 14.87
CA PRO A 132 -4.26 1.42 14.37
C PRO A 132 -4.98 2.78 14.49
N LYS A 133 -4.56 3.67 15.40
CA LYS A 133 -5.12 5.02 15.52
C LYS A 133 -4.65 5.97 14.41
N ASP A 134 -3.50 5.70 13.80
CA ASP A 134 -2.87 6.54 12.79
C ASP A 134 -3.25 6.08 11.38
N LEU A 135 -3.64 4.81 11.21
CA LEU A 135 -4.26 4.31 9.99
C LEU A 135 -5.55 5.07 9.66
N ILE A 136 -5.72 5.45 8.39
CA ILE A 136 -6.97 5.98 7.84
C ILE A 136 -7.69 4.83 7.12
N ILE A 137 -7.06 4.26 6.10
CA ILE A 137 -7.53 3.10 5.34
C ILE A 137 -6.36 2.51 4.54
N CYS A 138 -6.38 1.20 4.33
CA CYS A 138 -5.52 0.53 3.37
C CYS A 138 -6.38 -0.27 2.38
N GLY A 139 -6.13 -0.09 1.09
CA GLY A 139 -6.74 -0.86 0.01
C GLY A 139 -5.70 -1.77 -0.64
N ILE A 140 -6.11 -2.98 -0.99
CA ILE A 140 -5.26 -3.97 -1.67
C ILE A 140 -6.02 -4.50 -2.88
N GLY A 141 -5.35 -4.54 -4.03
CA GLY A 141 -5.92 -5.17 -5.21
C GLY A 141 -5.05 -5.23 -6.45
N GLU A 142 -5.61 -5.66 -7.58
CA GLU A 142 -4.93 -5.69 -8.89
C GLU A 142 -5.21 -4.41 -9.67
N GLU A 143 -4.17 -3.63 -10.01
CA GLU A 143 -4.31 -2.36 -10.74
C GLU A 143 -5.34 -1.42 -10.08
N THR A 144 -5.20 -1.24 -8.77
CA THR A 144 -6.14 -0.46 -7.97
C THR A 144 -6.23 0.98 -8.47
N LEU A 145 -7.45 1.52 -8.51
CA LEU A 145 -7.64 2.96 -8.63
C LEU A 145 -8.16 3.46 -7.30
N VAL A 146 -7.30 4.08 -6.49
CA VAL A 146 -7.67 4.68 -5.22
C VAL A 146 -7.36 6.17 -5.26
N GLU A 147 -8.40 6.99 -5.28
CA GLU A 147 -8.26 8.44 -5.22
C GLU A 147 -8.36 8.93 -3.76
N SER A 148 -7.49 9.88 -3.41
CA SER A 148 -7.53 10.56 -2.12
C SER A 148 -8.79 11.42 -1.97
N TYR A 149 -9.50 11.28 -0.84
CA TYR A 149 -10.61 12.14 -0.40
C TYR A 149 -10.49 12.44 1.11
N ASP A 150 -11.17 13.49 1.59
CA ASP A 150 -11.27 13.83 3.02
C ASP A 150 -12.24 12.91 3.80
N ASP A 151 -13.08 12.16 3.09
CA ASP A 151 -14.00 11.16 3.64
C ASP A 151 -13.62 9.73 3.17
N VAL A 152 -13.43 8.82 4.12
CA VAL A 152 -13.13 7.40 3.86
C VAL A 152 -14.22 6.70 3.07
N ASN A 153 -15.50 7.02 3.28
CA ASN A 153 -16.58 6.42 2.49
C ASN A 153 -16.45 6.83 1.02
N MET A 154 -16.06 8.08 0.75
CA MET A 154 -15.83 8.53 -0.62
C MET A 154 -14.62 7.85 -1.26
N ILE A 155 -13.52 7.63 -0.51
CA ILE A 155 -12.38 6.84 -0.98
C ILE A 155 -12.88 5.48 -1.45
N ILE A 156 -13.65 4.76 -0.62
CA ILE A 156 -14.14 3.41 -0.94
C ILE A 156 -15.10 3.43 -2.13
N GLU A 157 -16.08 4.34 -2.15
CA GLU A 157 -17.11 4.40 -3.20
C GLU A 157 -16.55 4.77 -4.58
N LYS A 158 -15.47 5.56 -4.61
CA LYS A 158 -14.83 6.02 -5.85
C LYS A 158 -13.69 5.11 -6.31
N SER A 159 -13.28 4.16 -5.47
CA SER A 159 -12.20 3.24 -5.81
C SER A 159 -12.65 2.12 -6.73
N SER A 160 -11.74 1.64 -7.58
CA SER A 160 -11.93 0.50 -8.48
C SER A 160 -10.87 -0.56 -8.25
N PHE A 161 -11.22 -1.82 -8.51
CA PHE A 161 -10.32 -2.98 -8.42
C PHE A 161 -9.63 -3.15 -7.05
N VAL A 162 -10.36 -2.85 -5.97
CA VAL A 162 -9.93 -3.13 -4.60
C VAL A 162 -10.66 -4.35 -4.08
N GLU A 163 -9.92 -5.42 -3.81
CA GLU A 163 -10.42 -6.69 -3.29
C GLU A 163 -10.50 -6.70 -1.77
N ARG A 164 -9.59 -6.01 -1.06
CA ARG A 164 -9.59 -5.93 0.41
C ARG A 164 -9.38 -4.51 0.91
N TRP A 165 -10.18 -4.13 1.89
CA TRP A 165 -9.95 -2.97 2.73
C TRP A 165 -9.54 -3.36 4.14
N ILE A 166 -8.55 -2.67 4.68
CA ILE A 166 -8.11 -2.75 6.07
C ILE A 166 -8.33 -1.38 6.71
N LEU A 167 -9.11 -1.34 7.79
CA LEU A 167 -9.55 -0.10 8.42
C LEU A 167 -9.35 -0.11 9.93
N PRO A 168 -9.28 1.05 10.59
CA PRO A 168 -9.35 1.14 12.05
C PRO A 168 -10.66 0.55 12.59
N SER A 169 -10.59 -0.16 13.72
CA SER A 169 -11.73 -0.79 14.44
C SER A 169 -12.88 0.13 14.87
N LYS A 170 -12.83 1.43 14.56
CA LYS A 170 -13.93 2.38 14.83
C LYS A 170 -14.72 2.76 13.58
N MET A 171 -14.30 2.32 12.40
CA MET A 171 -14.96 2.61 11.13
C MET A 171 -15.93 1.50 10.74
N LYS A 172 -17.17 1.87 10.41
CA LYS A 172 -18.18 0.95 9.86
C LYS A 172 -18.44 1.29 8.41
N ILE A 173 -18.44 0.28 7.55
CA ILE A 173 -18.77 0.41 6.12
C ILE A 173 -19.91 -0.54 5.79
N ASN A 174 -20.85 -0.07 4.95
CA ASN A 174 -21.96 -0.88 4.46
C ASN A 174 -21.52 -1.72 3.25
N ASN A 175 -22.09 -2.92 3.06
CA ASN A 175 -21.91 -3.81 1.88
C ASN A 175 -20.63 -4.67 1.79
N TYR A 176 -19.85 -4.81 2.86
CA TYR A 176 -18.69 -5.71 2.89
C TYR A 176 -18.81 -6.73 4.03
N SER A 177 -18.20 -7.92 3.88
CA SER A 177 -18.15 -8.91 4.95
C SER A 177 -17.08 -8.54 5.98
N GLU A 178 -17.50 -8.34 7.22
CA GLU A 178 -16.63 -7.94 8.34
C GLU A 178 -15.95 -9.15 8.97
N SER A 179 -14.63 -9.11 9.09
CA SER A 179 -13.89 -9.93 10.06
C SER A 179 -13.09 -9.02 11.00
N GLN A 180 -13.10 -9.37 12.29
CA GLN A 180 -12.35 -8.64 13.31
C GLN A 180 -10.93 -9.16 13.38
N TYR A 181 -9.98 -8.25 13.24
CA TYR A 181 -8.55 -8.55 13.28
C TYR A 181 -7.91 -7.63 14.31
N ASP A 182 -7.78 -8.05 15.58
CA ASP A 182 -7.16 -7.30 16.70
C ASP A 182 -6.95 -5.79 16.47
N LYS A 183 -8.02 -4.99 16.64
CA LYS A 183 -8.10 -3.52 16.48
C LYS A 183 -8.18 -2.96 15.05
N LEU A 184 -8.19 -3.81 14.04
CA LEU A 184 -8.48 -3.51 12.64
C LEU A 184 -9.77 -4.23 12.19
N TYR A 185 -10.43 -3.66 11.19
CA TYR A 185 -11.48 -4.31 10.43
C TYR A 185 -10.98 -4.67 9.05
N ILE A 186 -11.25 -5.90 8.63
CA ILE A 186 -10.99 -6.37 7.28
C ILE A 186 -12.32 -6.52 6.56
N TYR A 187 -12.39 -5.94 5.37
CA TYR A 187 -13.58 -5.94 4.52
C TYR A 187 -13.18 -6.41 3.12
N ASP A 188 -13.69 -7.57 2.72
CA ASP A 188 -13.38 -8.19 1.43
C ASP A 188 -14.51 -7.94 0.43
N LYS A 189 -14.16 -7.48 -0.78
CA LYS A 189 -15.08 -7.38 -1.91
C LYS A 189 -15.20 -8.78 -2.54
N ASN A 190 -16.37 -9.39 -2.44
CA ASN A 190 -16.69 -10.70 -3.06
C ASN A 190 -15.90 -11.90 -2.50
N TYR A 191 -15.96 -12.14 -1.18
CA TYR A 191 -15.49 -13.40 -0.61
C TYR A 191 -16.35 -14.58 -1.12
N ILE A 192 -15.74 -15.53 -1.84
CA ILE A 192 -16.40 -16.77 -2.28
C ILE A 192 -15.91 -17.90 -1.37
N SER A 193 -16.73 -18.29 -0.39
CA SER A 193 -16.50 -19.54 0.32
C SER A 193 -16.79 -20.70 -0.63
N VAL A 194 -15.76 -21.31 -1.22
CA VAL A 194 -15.94 -22.61 -1.86
C VAL A 194 -16.20 -23.61 -0.73
N VAL A 195 -17.48 -23.94 -0.56
CA VAL A 195 -17.95 -25.04 0.28
C VAL A 195 -17.57 -26.31 -0.48
N ASP A 196 -16.60 -27.04 0.06
CA ASP A 196 -16.30 -28.41 -0.37
C ASP A 196 -17.41 -29.36 0.08
#